data_AF-A0A0R3MQJ6-F1
#
_entry.id   AF-A0A0R3MQJ6-F1
#
_cell.length_a   1.000
_cell.length_b   1.000
_cell.length_c   1.000
_cell.angle_alpha   90.00
_cell.angle_beta   90.00
_cell.angle_gamma   90.00
#
_symmetry.space_group_name_H-M   'P 1'
#
loop_
_entity.id
_entity.type
_entity.pdbx_description
1 polymer ?
#
loop_
_entity_poly.entity_id
_entity_poly.type
_entity_poly.pdbx_seq_one_letter_code
_entity_poly.pdbx_strand_id
1 'polypeptide(L)'
;MLFSAIEDKQTVIRNTKSGVYKQAKLFERKGEIYAGANGGFIRLLVGGRTSHPYMLWDDIEVEFEISKISIGGGLVYVEKRVSN
;
A
#
# COMPACT_ATOMS: atom_id res chain seq x y z
N MET A 1 13.15 4.27 19.97
CA MET A 1 12.43 4.70 18.76
C MET A 1 11.11 3.95 18.68
N LEU A 2 10.02 4.70 18.59
CA LEU A 2 8.64 4.21 18.51
C LEU A 2 8.27 3.89 17.06
N PHE A 3 7.09 3.30 16.84
CA PHE A 3 6.49 3.21 15.52
C PHE A 3 5.96 4.58 15.11
N SER A 4 6.18 4.96 13.86
CA SER A 4 5.61 6.15 13.24
C SER A 4 4.70 5.73 12.09
N ALA A 5 3.52 6.33 11.97
CA ALA A 5 2.66 6.09 10.82
C ALA A 5 3.31 6.68 9.56
N ILE A 6 3.19 5.97 8.44
CA ILE A 6 3.49 6.52 7.12
C ILE A 6 2.17 7.06 6.59
N GLU A 7 1.99 8.37 6.73
CA GLU A 7 0.77 9.05 6.31
C GLU A 7 0.50 8.81 4.82
N ASP A 8 -0.78 8.78 4.46
CA ASP A 8 -1.29 8.58 3.10
C ASP A 8 -0.90 7.26 2.39
N LYS A 9 -0.20 6.34 3.07
CA LYS A 9 0.10 5.01 2.53
C LYS A 9 -0.66 3.88 3.24
N GLN A 10 -1.09 2.91 2.44
CA GLN A 10 -1.79 1.72 2.89
C GLN A 10 -1.37 0.51 2.05
N THR A 11 -1.56 -0.69 2.61
CA THR A 11 -1.32 -1.96 1.93
C THR A 11 -2.52 -2.89 2.10
N VAL A 12 -2.60 -3.94 1.30
CA VAL A 12 -3.52 -5.06 1.54
C VAL A 12 -2.72 -6.20 2.14
N ILE A 13 -3.20 -6.71 3.28
CA ILE A 13 -2.71 -7.97 3.83
C ILE A 13 -3.73 -9.06 3.53
N ARG A 14 -3.26 -10.19 3.03
CA ARG A 14 -4.04 -11.40 2.78
C ARG A 14 -3.65 -12.50 3.74
N ASN A 15 -4.65 -13.10 4.38
CA ASN A 15 -4.49 -14.35 5.10
C ASN A 15 -4.62 -15.54 4.14
N THR A 16 -3.57 -16.33 3.97
CA THR A 16 -3.57 -17.45 3.01
C THR A 16 -4.37 -18.66 3.48
N LYS A 17 -4.68 -18.76 4.79
CA LYS A 17 -5.51 -19.84 5.33
C LYS A 17 -6.99 -19.54 5.23
N SER A 18 -7.40 -18.31 5.55
CA SER A 18 -8.81 -17.92 5.53
C SER A 18 -9.25 -17.28 4.22
N GLY A 19 -8.32 -16.89 3.35
CA GLY A 19 -8.61 -16.14 2.11
C GLY A 19 -9.06 -14.70 2.36
N VAL A 20 -8.99 -14.21 3.59
CA VAL A 20 -9.45 -12.85 3.95
C VAL A 20 -8.40 -11.82 3.54
N TYR A 21 -8.87 -10.76 2.88
CA TYR A 21 -8.09 -9.58 2.53
C TYR A 21 -8.48 -8.41 3.42
N LYS A 22 -7.50 -7.61 3.85
CA LYS A 22 -7.74 -6.45 4.70
C LYS A 22 -6.79 -5.32 4.34
N GLN A 23 -7.33 -4.11 4.19
CA GLN A 23 -6.51 -2.89 4.11
C GLN A 23 -5.88 -2.59 5.48
N ALA A 24 -4.61 -2.25 5.48
CA ALA A 24 -3.84 -1.94 6.67
C ALA A 24 -3.03 -0.66 6.47
N LYS A 25 -2.99 0.16 7.52
CA LYS A 25 -2.10 1.33 7.60
C LYS A 25 -0.66 0.87 7.68
N LEU A 26 0.24 1.64 7.06
CA LEU A 26 1.67 1.40 7.09
C LEU A 26 2.35 2.20 8.21
N PHE A 27 3.40 1.60 8.78
CA PHE A 27 4.20 2.15 9.85
C PHE A 27 5.67 1.87 9.61
N GLU A 28 6.53 2.76 10.07
CA GLU A 28 7.97 2.59 10.08
C GLU A 28 8.49 2.45 11.51
N ARG A 29 9.47 1.57 11.70
CA ARG A 29 10.29 1.56 12.91
C ARG A 29 11.70 1.07 12.60
N LYS A 30 12.70 1.90 12.91
CA LYS A 30 14.13 1.59 12.68
C LYS A 30 14.44 1.21 11.22
N GLY A 31 13.86 1.90 10.24
CA GLY A 31 14.07 1.65 8.81
C GLY A 31 13.33 0.43 8.26
N GLU A 32 12.44 -0.18 9.05
CA GLU A 32 11.65 -1.34 8.64
C GLU A 32 10.18 -0.96 8.51
N ILE A 33 9.50 -1.55 7.54
CA ILE A 33 8.09 -1.29 7.24
C ILE A 33 7.19 -2.35 7.89
N TYR A 34 6.08 -1.90 8.44
CA TYR A 34 5.10 -2.72 9.13
C TYR A 34 3.70 -2.35 8.71
N ALA A 35 2.80 -3.33 8.71
CA ALA A 35 1.38 -3.11 8.55
C ALA A 35 0.66 -3.32 9.89
N GLY A 36 -0.32 -2.46 10.18
CA GLY A 36 -1.17 -2.60 11.36
C GLY A 36 -2.10 -3.81 11.23
N ALA A 37 -2.05 -4.75 12.18
CA ALA A 37 -2.87 -5.96 12.15
C ALA A 37 -3.29 -6.39 13.57
N ASN A 38 -4.60 -6.60 13.78
CA ASN A 38 -5.22 -7.13 15.00
C ASN A 38 -4.65 -6.55 16.31
N GLY A 39 -4.51 -5.22 16.38
CA GLY A 39 -4.00 -4.53 17.57
C GLY A 39 -2.47 -4.49 17.71
N GLY A 40 -1.74 -5.06 16.75
CA GLY A 40 -0.28 -5.02 16.68
C GLY A 40 0.23 -4.65 15.30
N PHE A 41 1.48 -5.06 15.03
CA PHE A 41 2.20 -4.75 13.80
C PHE A 41 2.81 -6.02 13.23
N ILE A 42 2.72 -6.19 11.92
CA ILE A 42 3.35 -7.28 11.19
C ILE A 42 4.41 -6.65 10.27
N ARG A 43 5.66 -7.15 10.31
CA ARG A 43 6.73 -6.64 9.45
C ARG A 43 6.48 -7.08 8.02
N LEU A 44 6.63 -6.16 7.08
CA LEU A 44 6.58 -6.43 5.65
C LEU A 44 7.97 -6.79 5.16
N LEU A 45 8.06 -7.87 4.41
CA LEU A 45 9.29 -8.40 3.84
C LEU A 45 9.21 -8.36 2.32
N VAL A 46 10.36 -8.32 1.66
CA VAL A 46 10.45 -8.33 0.20
C VAL A 46 9.72 -9.55 -0.39
N GLY A 47 9.11 -9.36 -1.55
CA GLY A 47 8.40 -10.42 -2.29
C GLY A 47 7.03 -10.77 -1.71
N GLY A 48 6.34 -9.79 -1.11
CA GLY A 48 4.98 -9.95 -0.59
C GLY A 48 4.87 -10.83 0.67
N ARG A 49 6.00 -11.14 1.32
CA ARG A 49 6.04 -11.94 2.55
C ARG A 49 5.92 -11.07 3.79
N THR A 50 5.53 -11.66 4.91
CA THR A 50 5.49 -10.95 6.19
C THR A 50 6.14 -11.77 7.31
N SER A 51 6.32 -11.15 8.48
CA SER A 51 6.77 -11.87 9.68
C SER A 51 5.76 -12.87 10.25
N HIS A 52 4.52 -12.92 9.72
CA HIS A 52 3.52 -13.90 10.11
C HIS A 52 3.34 -14.94 9.00
N PRO A 53 3.45 -16.25 9.28
CA PRO A 53 3.59 -17.30 8.26
C PRO A 53 2.38 -17.45 7.31
N TYR A 54 1.20 -17.01 7.74
CA TYR A 54 -0.03 -17.08 6.96
C TYR A 54 -0.48 -15.73 6.40
N MET A 55 0.36 -14.69 6.50
CA MET A 55 0.03 -13.36 6.01
C MET A 55 0.98 -12.98 4.88
N LEU A 56 0.40 -12.62 3.75
CA LEU A 56 1.09 -12.02 2.62
C LEU A 56 0.64 -10.57 2.49
N TRP A 57 1.47 -9.72 1.92
CA TRP A 57 1.10 -8.35 1.59
C TRP A 57 1.28 -8.12 0.10
N ASP A 58 0.40 -7.30 -0.45
CA ASP A 58 0.51 -6.81 -1.81
C ASP A 58 0.74 -5.30 -1.73
N ASP A 59 1.70 -4.83 -2.51
CA ASP A 59 1.91 -3.39 -2.65
C ASP A 59 0.72 -2.79 -3.41
N ILE A 60 0.23 -1.65 -2.91
CA ILE A 60 -0.81 -0.87 -3.58
C ILE A 60 -0.19 0.47 -3.99
N GLU A 61 1.03 0.46 -4.51
CA GLU A 61 1.51 1.62 -5.25
C GLU A 61 0.83 1.64 -6.61
N VAL A 62 -0.16 2.52 -6.72
CA VAL A 62 -0.81 2.86 -7.99
C VAL A 62 -0.17 4.13 -8.49
N GLU A 63 0.71 4.00 -9.46
CA GLU A 63 1.24 5.17 -10.17
C GLU A 63 0.14 5.74 -11.08
N PHE A 64 0.01 7.07 -11.07
CA PHE A 64 -0.87 7.80 -11.97
C PHE A 64 -0.05 8.77 -12.80
N GLU A 65 -0.29 8.76 -14.10
CA GLU A 65 0.18 9.80 -15.01
C GLU A 65 -0.90 10.89 -15.09
N ILE A 66 -0.54 12.13 -14.77
CA ILE A 66 -1.43 13.29 -14.92
C ILE A 66 -1.04 14.03 -16.20
N SER A 67 -1.98 14.09 -17.14
CA SER A 67 -1.81 14.80 -18.40
C SER A 67 -2.76 15.99 -18.51
N LYS A 68 -2.29 17.07 -19.13
CA LYS A 68 -3.09 18.27 -19.41
C LYS A 68 -3.47 18.27 -20.89
N ILE A 69 -4.76 18.20 -21.18
CA ILE A 69 -5.28 18.10 -22.54
C ILE A 69 -6.14 19.33 -22.84
N SER A 70 -6.03 19.89 -24.04
CA SER A 70 -6.96 20.92 -24.51
C SER A 70 -8.07 20.26 -25.35
N ILE A 71 -9.32 20.44 -24.94
CA ILE A 71 -10.49 19.93 -25.64
C ILE A 71 -11.46 21.09 -25.83
N GLY A 72 -11.78 21.42 -27.08
CA GLY A 72 -12.77 22.46 -27.41
C GLY A 72 -12.45 23.85 -26.85
N GLY A 73 -11.17 24.21 -26.71
CA GLY A 73 -10.74 25.49 -26.13
C GLY A 73 -10.70 25.53 -24.59
N GLY A 74 -11.16 24.48 -23.91
CA GLY A 74 -10.98 24.29 -22.47
C GLY A 74 -9.71 23.48 -22.14
N LEU A 75 -9.20 23.65 -20.92
CA LEU A 75 -8.12 22.83 -20.36
C LEU A 75 -8.71 21.79 -19.40
N VAL A 76 -8.36 20.53 -19.58
CA VAL A 76 -8.80 19.41 -18.76
C VAL A 76 -7.58 18.64 -18.25
N TYR A 77 -7.61 18.24 -16.97
CA TYR A 77 -6.64 17.31 -16.40
C TYR A 77 -7.22 15.90 -16.47
N VAL A 78 -6.43 14.97 -17.00
CA VAL A 78 -6.80 13.56 -17.10
C VAL A 78 -5.81 12.74 -16.31
N GLU A 79 -6.32 11.95 -15.38
CA GLU A 79 -5.57 10.97 -14.61
C GLU A 79 -5.65 9.62 -15.30
N LYS A 80 -4.50 9.02 -15.58
CA LYS A 80 -4.40 7.68 -16.15
C LYS A 80 -3.58 6.79 -15.22
N ARG A 81 -4.14 5.65 -14.84
CA ARG A 81 -3.41 4.63 -14.07
C ARG A 81 -2.28 4.06 -14.91
N VAL A 82 -1.06 4.12 -14.39
CA VAL A 82 0.11 3.44 -14.98
C VAL A 82 -0.06 1.95 -14.69
N SER A 83 -0.02 1.15 -15.76
CA SER A 83 -0.10 -0.31 -15.67
C SER A 83 1.33 -0.83 -15.69
N ASN A 84 1.76 -1.50 -14.61
CA ASN A 84 3.03 -2.24 -14.57
C ASN A 84 2.93 -3.53 -15.40
#